data_AF-A0A7C1VIK3-F1
#
_entry.id   AF-A0A7C1VIK3-F1
#
_cell.length_a   1.000
_cell.length_b   1.000
_cell.length_c   1.000
_cell.angle_alpha   90.00
_cell.angle_beta   90.00
_cell.angle_gamma   90.00
#
_symmetry.space_group_name_H-M   'P 1'
#
loop_
_entity.id
_entity.type
_entity.pdbx_description
1 polymer ?
#
loop_
_entity_poly.entity_id
_entity_poly.type
_entity_poly.pdbx_seq_one_letter_code
_entity_poly.pdbx_strand_id
1 'polypeptide(L)' 'HVITHYKIDCESHIFSRCLLCNERLDSIEKEKIKDKVPPYVYATHDEFDICPQCRRIYWSGTHRGNILETLDEIMRSSLQ' A
#
# COMPACT_ATOMS: atom_id res chain seq x y z
N HIS A 1 6.57 19.23 -15.97
CA HIS A 1 5.89 18.03 -15.44
C HIS A 1 5.19 18.33 -14.11
N VAL A 2 3.98 17.82 -13.89
CA VAL A 2 3.12 18.09 -12.70
C VAL A 2 3.84 17.77 -11.39
N ILE A 3 4.57 16.64 -11.35
CA ILE A 3 5.34 16.18 -10.18
C ILE A 3 6.36 17.24 -9.74
N THR A 4 7.19 17.72 -10.67
CA THR A 4 8.22 18.73 -10.40
C THR A 4 7.62 20.08 -10.01
N HIS A 5 6.53 20.49 -10.67
CA HIS A 5 5.88 21.77 -10.41
C HIS A 5 5.30 21.85 -8.99
N TYR A 6 4.63 20.80 -8.54
CA TYR A 6 4.00 20.74 -7.21
C TYR A 6 4.88 20.14 -6.13
N LYS A 7 6.11 19.73 -6.45
CA LYS A 7 7.04 19.05 -5.53
C LYS A 7 6.37 17.85 -4.83
N ILE A 8 5.67 17.04 -5.62
CA ILE A 8 4.97 15.87 -5.11
C ILE A 8 6.01 14.87 -4.62
N ASP A 9 5.88 14.45 -3.37
CA ASP A 9 6.65 13.34 -2.83
C ASP A 9 6.03 12.03 -3.34
N CYS A 10 6.80 11.34 -4.20
CA CYS A 10 6.38 10.10 -4.84
C CYS A 10 6.97 8.86 -4.14
N GLU A 11 7.78 9.02 -3.10
CA GLU A 11 8.49 7.92 -2.43
C GLU A 11 7.97 7.68 -1.01
N SER A 12 7.67 8.75 -0.27
CA SER A 12 7.22 8.61 1.11
C SER A 12 5.74 8.21 1.18
N HIS A 13 5.41 7.43 2.21
CA HIS A 13 4.03 7.12 2.58
C HIS A 13 3.17 6.46 1.47
N ILE A 14 3.79 5.82 0.47
CA ILE A 14 3.07 4.99 -0.50
C ILE A 14 2.42 3.82 0.22
N PHE A 15 1.23 3.43 -0.22
CA PHE A 15 0.43 2.33 0.36
C PHE A 15 -0.02 2.59 1.82
N SER A 16 0.05 3.83 2.31
CA SER A 16 -0.35 4.20 3.68
C SER A 16 -1.85 4.50 3.86
N ARG A 17 -2.64 4.43 2.79
CA ARG A 17 -4.05 4.84 2.77
C ARG A 17 -4.96 3.78 2.18
N CYS A 18 -6.17 3.70 2.72
CA CYS A 18 -7.21 2.82 2.24
C CYS A 18 -7.68 3.25 0.84
N LEU A 19 -7.70 2.29 -0.11
CA LEU A 19 -8.17 2.52 -1.47
C LEU A 19 -9.68 2.80 -1.59
N LEU A 20 -10.47 2.50 -0.54
CA LEU A 20 -11.92 2.71 -0.54
C LEU A 20 -12.32 3.99 0.19
N CYS A 21 -11.74 4.21 1.36
CA CYS A 21 -12.13 5.30 2.26
C CYS A 21 -11.15 6.45 2.27
N ASN A 22 -9.94 6.25 1.72
CA ASN A 22 -8.85 7.19 1.82
C ASN A 22 -8.47 7.51 3.28
N GLU A 23 -8.72 6.62 4.24
CA GLU A 23 -8.21 6.78 5.61
C GLU A 23 -6.80 6.23 5.75
N ARG A 24 -6.03 6.79 6.69
CA ARG A 24 -4.70 6.25 7.02
C ARG A 24 -4.86 4.83 7.56
N LEU A 25 -3.99 3.93 7.10
CA LEU A 25 -3.97 2.55 7.58
C LEU A 25 -3.20 2.46 8.89
N ASP A 26 -3.65 1.57 9.77
CA ASP A 26 -2.99 1.23 11.02
C ASP A 26 -2.40 -0.18 10.91
N SER A 27 -1.23 -0.39 11.49
CA SER A 27 -0.67 -1.74 11.61
C SER A 27 -1.57 -2.61 12.49
N ILE A 28 -1.71 -3.89 12.13
CA ILE A 28 -2.48 -4.86 12.91
C ILE A 28 -1.65 -6.13 13.14
N GLU A 29 -1.70 -6.63 14.37
CA GLU A 29 -1.11 -7.92 14.74
C GLU A 29 -1.71 -9.04 13.87
N LYS A 30 -0.83 -9.87 13.32
CA LYS A 30 -1.18 -11.01 12.46
C LYS A 30 -2.23 -11.91 13.12
N GLU A 31 -2.09 -12.18 14.40
CA GLU A 31 -2.98 -13.04 15.18
C GLU A 31 -4.44 -12.55 15.14
N LYS A 32 -4.68 -11.23 15.05
CA LYS A 32 -6.02 -10.62 15.03
C LYS A 32 -6.74 -10.75 13.68
N ILE A 33 -6.08 -11.27 12.65
CA ILE A 33 -6.60 -11.39 11.28
C ILE A 33 -6.68 -12.83 10.77
N LYS A 34 -6.31 -13.83 11.57
CA LYS A 34 -6.21 -15.25 11.16
C LYS A 34 -7.43 -15.75 10.39
N ASP A 35 -8.62 -15.41 10.86
CA ASP A 35 -9.89 -15.87 10.27
C ASP A 35 -10.53 -14.82 9.34
N LYS A 36 -9.80 -13.75 8.99
CA LYS A 36 -10.28 -12.62 8.17
C LYS A 36 -9.62 -12.55 6.80
N VAL A 37 -8.56 -13.33 6.59
CA VAL A 37 -7.84 -13.41 5.32
C VAL A 37 -7.75 -14.87 4.87
N PRO A 38 -7.52 -15.15 3.58
CA PRO A 38 -7.30 -16.52 3.12
C PRO A 38 -6.14 -17.20 3.87
N PRO A 39 -6.24 -18.51 4.20
CA PRO A 39 -5.20 -19.21 4.96
C PRO A 39 -3.79 -19.11 4.36
N TYR A 40 -3.69 -19.14 3.03
CA TYR A 40 -2.42 -18.97 2.31
C TYR A 40 -1.80 -17.59 2.55
N VAL A 41 -2.60 -16.52 2.56
CA VAL A 41 -2.13 -15.14 2.84
C VAL A 41 -1.59 -15.06 4.26
N TYR A 42 -2.36 -15.57 5.24
CA TYR A 42 -1.92 -15.64 6.63
C TYR A 42 -0.61 -16.43 6.79
N ALA A 43 -0.46 -17.54 6.07
CA ALA A 43 0.74 -18.38 6.17
C ALA A 43 1.99 -17.75 5.54
N THR A 44 1.83 -16.88 4.54
CA THR A 44 2.94 -16.38 3.70
C THR A 44 3.35 -14.93 3.96
N HIS A 45 2.60 -14.19 4.76
CA HIS A 45 2.88 -12.78 5.05
C HIS A 45 2.86 -12.52 6.56
N ASP A 46 3.70 -11.61 7.02
CA ASP A 46 3.85 -11.28 8.45
C ASP A 46 3.35 -9.88 8.80
N GLU A 47 3.38 -8.96 7.84
CA GLU A 47 2.96 -7.58 8.04
C GLU A 47 1.60 -7.33 7.39
N PHE A 48 0.71 -6.73 8.19
CA PHE A 48 -0.63 -6.40 7.79
C PHE A 48 -1.01 -5.02 8.29
N ASP A 49 -1.79 -4.34 7.47
CA ASP A 49 -2.41 -3.07 7.80
C ASP A 49 -3.93 -3.19 7.71
N ILE A 50 -4.64 -2.39 8.51
CA ILE A 50 -6.10 -2.34 8.53
C ILE A 50 -6.57 -0.89 8.41
N CYS A 51 -7.64 -0.68 7.64
CA CYS A 51 -8.34 0.58 7.67
C CYS A 51 -9.21 0.67 8.95
N PRO A 52 -9.05 1.71 9.80
CA PRO A 52 -9.86 1.84 11.01
C PRO A 52 -11.34 2.09 10.70
N GLN A 53 -11.66 2.68 9.53
CA GLN A 53 -13.03 3.00 9.13
C GLN A 53 -13.77 1.80 8.51
N CYS A 54 -13.27 1.23 7.40
CA CYS A 54 -13.98 0.16 6.68
C CYS A 54 -13.48 -1.25 6.99
N ARG A 55 -12.45 -1.38 7.85
CA ARG A 55 -11.91 -2.67 8.32
C ARG A 55 -11.28 -3.53 7.23
N ARG A 56 -11.03 -2.98 6.03
CA ARG A 56 -10.30 -3.66 4.97
C ARG A 56 -8.84 -3.90 5.39
N ILE A 57 -8.37 -5.12 5.16
CA ILE A 57 -7.01 -5.57 5.50
C ILE A 57 -6.14 -5.54 4.23
N TYR A 58 -4.92 -5.07 4.38
CA TYR A 58 -3.91 -4.96 3.32
C TYR A 58 -2.65 -5.73 3.73
N TRP A 59 -1.92 -6.24 2.74
CA TRP A 59 -0.64 -6.91 2.89
C TRP A 59 0.20 -6.70 1.63
N SER A 60 1.52 -6.91 1.74
CA SER A 60 2.49 -6.73 0.66
C SER A 60 2.45 -7.86 -0.37
N GLY A 61 1.36 -7.97 -1.14
CA GLY A 61 1.24 -8.93 -2.24
C GLY A 61 2.03 -8.53 -3.49
N THR A 62 2.01 -9.40 -4.51
CA THR A 62 2.71 -9.23 -5.80
C THR A 62 2.39 -7.91 -6.52
N HIS A 63 1.16 -7.41 -6.39
CA HIS A 63 0.74 -6.14 -6.98
C HIS A 63 1.56 -4.93 -6.51
N ARG A 64 2.15 -4.98 -5.31
CA ARG A 64 2.98 -3.89 -4.79
C ARG A 64 4.22 -3.65 -5.65
N GLY A 65 4.87 -4.73 -6.11
CA GLY A 65 6.05 -4.64 -6.97
C GLY A 65 5.74 -3.97 -8.31
N ASN A 66 4.68 -4.40 -8.98
CA ASN A 66 4.26 -3.83 -10.27
C ASN A 66 3.92 -2.34 -10.17
N ILE A 67 3.29 -1.91 -9.06
CA ILE A 67 2.98 -0.50 -8.82
C ILE A 67 4.27 0.31 -8.66
N LEU A 68 5.24 -0.21 -7.90
CA LEU A 68 6.53 0.47 -7.70
C LEU A 68 7.30 0.59 -9.02
N GLU A 69 7.30 -0.44 -9.85
CA GLU A 69 7.92 -0.40 -11.18
C GLU A 69 7.28 0.65 -12.08
N THR A 70 5.94 0.70 -12.11
CA THR A 70 5.20 1.71 -12.88
C THR A 70 5.50 3.13 -12.39
N LEU A 71 5.57 3.32 -11.06
CA LEU A 71 5.91 4.63 -10.47
C LEU A 71 7.32 5.07 -10.85
N ASP A 72 8.29 4.15 -10.82
CA ASP A 72 9.67 4.43 -11.20
C ASP A 72 9.79 4.87 -12.68
N GLU A 73 9.05 4.23 -13.59
CA GLU A 73 8.97 4.65 -14.99
C GLU A 73 8.39 6.07 -15.17
N ILE A 74 7.31 6.38 -14.44
CA ILE A 74 6.69 7.71 -14.45
C ILE A 74 7.65 8.76 -13.89
N MET A 75 8.40 8.43 -12.84
CA MET A 75 9.39 9.34 -12.25
C MET A 75 10.56 9.59 -13.20
N ARG A 76 11.09 8.54 -13.86
CA ARG A 76 12.16 8.68 -14.86
C ARG A 76 11.76 9.58 -16.03
N SER A 77 10.52 9.48 -16.50
CA SER A 77 10.00 10.33 -17.59
C SER A 77 9.65 11.76 -17.18
N SER A 78 9.37 12.01 -15.89
CA SER A 78 9.01 13.34 -15.38
C SER A 78 10.21 14.22 -15.00
N LEU A 79 11.41 13.63 -15.00
CA LEU A 79 12.70 14.29 -14.75
C LEU A 79 13.43 14.73 -16.04
N GLN A 80 12.85 14.44 -17.22
CA GLN A 80 13.23 15.05 -18.51
C GLN A 80 12.48 16.36 -18.75
#